data_AF-A0A2A2K2F3-F1
#
_entry.id   AF-A0A2A2K2F3-F1
#
_cell.length_a   1.000
_cell.length_b   1.000
_cell.length_c   1.000
_cell.angle_alpha   90.00
_cell.angle_beta   90.00
_cell.angle_gamma   90.00
#
_symmetry.space_group_name_H-M   'P 1'
#
loop_
_entity.id
_entity.type
_entity.pdbx_description
1 polymer ?
#
loop_
_entity_poly.entity_id
_entity_poly.type
_entity_poly.pdbx_seq_one_letter_code
_entity_poly.pdbx_strand_id
1 'polypeptide(L)'
;MQGPRLHWWQTRTFVVAVVIATMIPLVWPTIPPLVDLPGHMGRYRVQLDDGAHRWLYDWYNFQWSMIGNLGVDLLIEPLAPIFGLELAVKLIVMAIPALTVSGLLWIAREVHGRIPATALFALPLAYCYPFQFGFVNFALSMALALNLFALWLRMGRLGKVRLRAVLFVPLSCALWICHTFGWGVLGILAFSAEMIRQHDRRKDSQSGHWLESWVRAGIGCLPLALPFLMMVLWRSGDHVTGKTMDWFNWRAKVGWVIMALRDRWMAACATSGSNIRATCCCRRCSCP
;
A
#
# COMPACT_ATOMS: atom_id res chain seq x y z
N MET A 1 17.04 6.81 -39.00
CA MET A 1 17.20 7.53 -37.70
C MET A 1 17.12 6.49 -36.59
N GLN A 2 18.25 6.17 -35.95
CA GLN A 2 18.24 5.27 -34.78
C GLN A 2 17.51 6.00 -33.64
N GLY A 3 16.44 5.41 -33.11
CA GLY A 3 15.74 5.97 -31.96
C GLY A 3 16.71 6.21 -30.79
N PRO A 4 16.42 7.18 -29.90
CA PRO A 4 17.32 7.51 -28.79
C PRO A 4 17.70 6.25 -28.00
N ARG A 5 19.01 6.00 -27.87
CA ARG A 5 19.54 4.83 -27.14
C ARG A 5 19.04 4.89 -25.71
N LEU A 6 18.38 3.82 -25.27
CA LEU A 6 17.96 3.66 -23.88
C LEU A 6 19.21 3.57 -23.00
N HIS A 7 19.20 4.29 -21.89
CA HIS A 7 20.23 4.09 -20.87
C HIS A 7 20.03 2.75 -20.16
N TRP A 8 21.09 2.19 -19.56
CA TRP A 8 21.05 0.86 -18.93
C TRP A 8 19.97 0.76 -17.83
N TRP A 9 19.74 1.84 -17.07
CA TRP A 9 18.71 1.90 -16.02
C TRP A 9 17.26 1.98 -16.55
N GLN A 10 17.08 2.13 -17.87
CA GLN A 10 15.77 2.18 -18.53
C GLN A 10 15.39 0.83 -19.14
N THR A 11 16.31 -0.13 -19.13
CA THR A 11 16.09 -1.46 -19.69
C THR A 11 15.12 -2.27 -18.83
N ARG A 12 14.34 -3.16 -19.46
CA ARG A 12 13.42 -4.04 -18.74
C ARG A 12 14.15 -4.96 -17.78
N THR A 13 15.33 -5.45 -18.17
CA THR A 13 16.18 -6.30 -17.34
C THR A 13 16.58 -5.59 -16.05
N PHE A 14 17.01 -4.34 -16.14
CA PHE A 14 17.34 -3.57 -14.94
C PHE A 14 16.14 -3.37 -14.03
N VAL A 15 14.97 -3.00 -14.58
CA VAL A 15 13.74 -2.83 -13.79
C VAL A 15 13.38 -4.12 -13.05
N VAL A 16 13.40 -5.26 -13.74
CA VAL A 16 13.11 -6.57 -13.13
C VAL A 16 14.15 -6.91 -12.07
N ALA A 17 15.43 -6.70 -12.35
CA ALA A 17 16.51 -6.97 -11.41
C ALA A 17 16.37 -6.14 -10.12
N VAL A 18 16.04 -4.85 -10.24
CA VAL A 18 15.83 -3.97 -9.08
C VAL A 18 14.58 -4.35 -8.28
N VAL A 19 13.48 -4.71 -8.95
CA VAL A 19 12.26 -5.20 -8.28
C VAL A 19 12.55 -6.49 -7.49
N ILE A 20 13.33 -7.40 -8.05
CA ILE A 20 13.73 -8.63 -7.34
C ILE A 20 14.71 -8.30 -6.21
N ALA A 21 15.65 -7.37 -6.43
CA ALA A 21 16.63 -6.97 -5.44
C ALA A 21 15.99 -6.39 -4.17
N THR A 22 14.80 -5.76 -4.27
CA THR A 22 14.09 -5.26 -3.10
C THR A 22 13.51 -6.36 -2.22
N MET A 23 13.51 -7.62 -2.65
CA MET A 23 13.10 -8.74 -1.81
C MET A 23 14.25 -9.26 -0.93
N ILE A 24 15.51 -9.02 -1.33
CA ILE A 24 16.72 -9.60 -0.72
C ILE A 24 16.78 -9.41 0.81
N PRO A 25 16.53 -8.21 1.38
CA PRO A 25 16.62 -8.01 2.83
C PRO A 25 15.69 -8.91 3.65
N LEU A 26 14.61 -9.40 3.04
CA LEU A 26 13.59 -10.22 3.68
C LEU A 26 13.76 -11.72 3.41
N VAL A 27 14.69 -12.11 2.53
CA VAL A 27 15.00 -13.53 2.26
C VAL A 27 15.69 -14.16 3.46
N TRP A 28 16.64 -13.44 4.08
CA TRP A 28 17.45 -13.95 5.20
C TRP A 28 16.65 -14.28 6.48
N PRO A 29 15.85 -13.37 7.05
CA PRO A 29 15.13 -13.65 8.28
C PRO A 29 14.01 -14.69 8.06
N THR A 30 13.86 -15.63 9.00
CA THR A 30 12.76 -16.62 8.96
C THR A 30 11.41 -15.94 9.06
N ILE A 31 11.27 -15.02 10.02
CA ILE A 31 10.11 -14.16 10.19
C ILE A 31 10.55 -12.72 9.88
N PRO A 32 9.91 -12.02 8.93
CA PRO A 32 10.24 -10.63 8.65
C PRO A 32 10.21 -9.78 9.95
N PRO A 33 11.24 -8.99 10.23
CA PRO A 33 11.38 -8.28 11.51
C PRO A 33 10.53 -7.00 11.53
N LEU A 34 9.22 -7.13 11.30
CA LEU A 34 8.26 -6.03 11.39
C LEU A 34 7.57 -6.06 12.75
N VAL A 35 7.37 -4.88 13.35
CA VAL A 35 6.96 -4.73 14.76
C VAL A 35 5.64 -5.45 15.06
N ASP A 36 4.59 -5.20 14.28
CA ASP A 36 3.25 -5.76 14.51
C ASP A 36 3.02 -7.14 13.86
N LEU A 37 3.97 -7.64 13.06
CA LEU A 37 3.77 -8.88 12.29
C LEU A 37 3.52 -10.11 13.16
N PRO A 38 4.22 -10.35 14.29
CA PRO A 38 3.90 -11.47 15.16
C PRO A 38 2.45 -11.43 15.68
N GLY A 39 1.92 -10.23 15.95
CA GLY A 39 0.51 -10.06 16.35
C GLY A 39 -0.46 -10.47 15.23
N HIS A 40 -0.15 -10.08 13.98
CA HIS A 40 -0.91 -10.53 12.81
C HIS A 40 -0.85 -12.06 12.63
N MET A 41 0.32 -12.67 12.78
CA MET A 41 0.49 -14.12 12.69
C MET A 41 -0.33 -14.87 13.74
N GLY A 42 -0.40 -14.35 14.97
CA GLY A 42 -1.29 -14.88 16.00
C GLY A 42 -2.75 -14.87 15.57
N ARG A 43 -3.23 -13.73 15.02
CA ARG A 43 -4.59 -13.63 14.47
C ARG A 43 -4.83 -14.61 13.32
N TYR A 44 -3.89 -14.73 12.39
CA TYR A 44 -4.00 -15.68 11.28
C TYR A 44 -4.05 -17.13 11.77
N ARG A 45 -3.33 -17.46 12.85
CA ARG A 45 -3.40 -18.79 13.44
C ARG A 45 -4.78 -19.08 14.04
N VAL A 46 -5.42 -18.10 14.67
CA VAL A 46 -6.80 -18.23 15.18
C VAL A 46 -7.78 -18.37 14.01
N GLN A 47 -7.65 -17.54 12.97
CA GLN A 47 -8.46 -17.64 11.74
C GLN A 47 -8.39 -19.05 11.13
N LEU A 48 -7.18 -19.60 10.95
CA LEU A 48 -6.96 -20.92 10.36
C LEU A 48 -7.34 -22.08 11.28
N ASP A 49 -7.49 -21.84 12.59
CA ASP A 49 -7.92 -22.90 13.52
C ASP A 49 -9.38 -23.27 13.33
N ASP A 50 -10.21 -22.28 12.97
CA ASP A 50 -11.67 -22.41 12.79
C ASP A 50 -12.37 -23.18 13.93
N GLY A 51 -11.89 -22.98 15.16
CA GLY A 51 -12.44 -23.64 16.36
C GLY A 51 -12.06 -25.11 16.51
N ALA A 52 -11.09 -25.63 15.76
CA ALA A 52 -10.59 -27.00 15.91
C ALA A 52 -10.06 -27.28 17.33
N HIS A 53 -9.52 -26.26 18.01
CA HIS A 53 -9.02 -26.38 19.38
C HIS A 53 -9.90 -25.59 20.36
N ARG A 54 -10.64 -26.33 21.20
CA ARG A 54 -11.55 -25.76 22.20
C ARG A 54 -10.88 -24.74 23.13
N TRP A 55 -9.67 -25.04 23.60
CA TRP A 55 -8.91 -24.15 24.47
C TRP A 55 -8.53 -22.82 23.82
N LEU A 56 -8.47 -22.74 22.48
CA LEU A 56 -8.22 -21.50 21.76
C LEU A 56 -9.52 -20.75 21.52
N TYR A 57 -10.58 -21.48 21.12
CA TYR A 57 -11.90 -20.94 20.84
C TYR A 57 -12.55 -20.27 22.06
N ASP A 58 -12.36 -20.84 23.26
CA ASP A 58 -12.93 -20.30 24.51
C ASP A 58 -12.43 -18.88 24.82
N TRP A 59 -11.26 -18.48 24.30
CA TRP A 59 -10.65 -17.16 24.52
C TRP A 59 -10.64 -16.29 23.25
N TYR A 60 -10.53 -16.90 22.07
CA TYR A 60 -10.38 -16.23 20.79
C TYR A 60 -11.36 -16.80 19.77
N ASN A 61 -12.52 -16.14 19.64
CA ASN A 61 -13.46 -16.40 18.56
C ASN A 61 -13.10 -15.57 17.33
N PHE A 62 -13.26 -16.14 16.14
CA PHE A 62 -13.05 -15.46 14.87
C PHE A 62 -14.35 -15.38 14.10
N GLN A 63 -14.73 -14.16 13.69
CA GLN A 63 -15.90 -13.92 12.85
C GLN A 63 -15.52 -13.03 11.68
N TRP A 64 -15.83 -13.51 10.47
CA TRP A 64 -15.65 -12.71 9.27
C TRP A 64 -16.58 -11.51 9.29
N SER A 65 -15.99 -10.33 9.08
CA SER A 65 -16.71 -9.08 8.90
C SER A 65 -16.13 -8.38 7.69
N MET A 66 -16.99 -7.88 6.79
CA MET A 66 -16.55 -7.16 5.60
C MET A 66 -16.00 -5.78 6.01
N ILE A 67 -14.69 -5.73 6.25
CA ILE A 67 -13.96 -4.52 6.65
C ILE A 67 -12.86 -4.23 5.64
N GLY A 68 -12.52 -2.95 5.46
CA GLY A 68 -11.41 -2.56 4.59
C GLY A 68 -10.04 -2.67 5.27
N ASN A 69 -9.75 -3.85 5.81
CA ASN A 69 -8.48 -4.24 6.44
C ASN A 69 -8.31 -5.78 6.45
N LEU A 70 -8.65 -6.44 5.34
CA LEU A 70 -8.64 -7.90 5.19
C LEU A 70 -7.65 -8.43 4.16
N GLY A 71 -6.77 -7.57 3.61
CA GLY A 71 -5.95 -7.94 2.45
C GLY A 71 -5.13 -9.21 2.63
N VAL A 72 -4.25 -9.22 3.63
CA VAL A 72 -3.40 -10.36 3.96
C VAL A 72 -4.21 -11.50 4.55
N ASP A 73 -5.25 -11.22 5.36
CA ASP A 73 -6.15 -12.22 5.93
C ASP A 73 -6.76 -13.13 4.85
N LEU A 74 -7.26 -12.53 3.76
CA LEU A 74 -7.84 -13.26 2.63
C LEU A 74 -6.80 -13.98 1.78
N LEU A 75 -5.56 -13.47 1.73
CA LEU A 75 -4.46 -14.14 1.02
C LEU A 75 -3.93 -15.34 1.79
N ILE A 76 -3.95 -15.29 3.12
CA ILE A 76 -3.47 -16.37 3.98
C ILE A 76 -4.37 -17.60 3.89
N GLU A 77 -5.68 -17.43 3.75
CA GLU A 77 -6.65 -18.52 3.66
C GLU A 77 -6.28 -19.58 2.59
N PRO A 78 -6.01 -19.22 1.31
CA PRO A 78 -5.57 -20.19 0.31
C PRO A 78 -4.07 -20.53 0.39
N LEU A 79 -3.22 -19.65 0.93
CA LEU A 79 -1.76 -19.83 0.90
C LEU A 79 -1.23 -20.68 2.05
N ALA A 80 -1.81 -20.57 3.24
CA ALA A 80 -1.35 -21.31 4.42
C ALA A 80 -1.48 -22.84 4.28
N PRO A 81 -2.54 -23.40 3.67
CA PRO A 81 -2.61 -24.85 3.42
C PRO A 81 -1.52 -25.37 2.46
N ILE A 82 -0.98 -24.51 1.58
CA ILE A 82 0.03 -24.89 0.58
C ILE A 82 1.44 -24.75 1.13
N PHE A 83 1.74 -23.63 1.79
CA PHE A 83 3.09 -23.26 2.20
C PHE A 83 3.34 -23.32 3.71
N GLY A 84 2.28 -23.44 4.52
CA GLY A 84 2.31 -23.14 5.94
C GLY A 84 2.18 -21.64 6.21
N LEU A 85 1.73 -21.29 7.42
CA LEU A 85 1.47 -19.91 7.81
C LEU A 85 2.71 -19.00 7.71
N GLU A 86 3.85 -19.45 8.25
CA GLU A 86 5.07 -18.63 8.31
C GLU A 86 5.59 -18.27 6.91
N LEU A 87 5.68 -19.27 6.02
CA LEU A 87 6.16 -19.06 4.66
C LEU A 87 5.15 -18.24 3.84
N ALA A 88 3.85 -18.48 3.98
CA ALA A 88 2.82 -17.70 3.31
C ALA A 88 2.93 -16.20 3.68
N VAL A 89 3.02 -15.90 4.98
CA VAL A 89 3.22 -14.53 5.47
C VAL A 89 4.52 -13.92 4.92
N LYS A 90 5.63 -14.68 4.96
CA LYS A 90 6.92 -14.22 4.43
C LYS A 90 6.83 -13.87 2.95
N LEU A 91 6.22 -14.72 2.13
CA LEU A 91 6.04 -14.49 0.68
C LEU A 91 5.22 -13.22 0.41
N ILE A 92 4.13 -13.01 1.15
CA ILE A 92 3.30 -11.79 1.02
C ILE A 92 4.11 -10.56 1.41
N VAL A 93 4.80 -10.58 2.55
CA VAL A 93 5.62 -9.45 3.03
C VAL A 93 6.76 -9.12 2.06
N MET A 94 7.40 -10.14 1.46
CA MET A 94 8.42 -9.94 0.42
C MET A 94 7.85 -9.33 -0.86
N ALA A 95 6.60 -9.62 -1.22
CA ALA A 95 5.97 -9.07 -2.41
C ALA A 95 5.69 -7.56 -2.28
N ILE A 96 5.46 -7.03 -1.08
CA ILE A 96 5.13 -5.61 -0.85
C ILE A 96 6.20 -4.64 -1.39
N PRO A 97 7.50 -4.75 -1.02
CA PRO A 97 8.52 -3.84 -1.55
C PRO A 97 8.73 -4.02 -3.07
N ALA A 98 8.62 -5.25 -3.59
CA ALA A 98 8.69 -5.53 -5.01
C ALA A 98 7.56 -4.81 -5.79
N LEU A 99 6.32 -4.94 -5.32
CA LEU A 99 5.14 -4.26 -5.88
C LEU A 99 5.25 -2.74 -5.74
N THR A 100 5.75 -2.23 -4.62
CA THR A 100 5.92 -0.78 -4.42
C THR A 100 6.87 -0.20 -5.46
N VAL A 101 8.03 -0.84 -5.63
CA VAL A 101 9.03 -0.41 -6.62
C VAL A 101 8.52 -0.57 -8.05
N SER A 102 7.83 -1.67 -8.37
CA SER A 102 7.24 -1.84 -9.71
C SER A 102 6.23 -0.74 -10.03
N GLY A 103 5.40 -0.37 -9.05
CA GLY A 103 4.42 0.71 -9.19
C GLY A 103 5.08 2.06 -9.42
N LEU A 104 6.07 2.42 -8.60
CA LEU A 104 6.81 3.69 -8.74
C LEU A 104 7.49 3.82 -10.11
N LEU A 105 8.20 2.78 -10.55
CA LEU A 105 8.91 2.78 -11.84
C LEU A 105 7.92 2.78 -13.02
N TRP A 106 6.79 2.10 -12.90
CA TRP A 106 5.76 2.09 -13.94
C TRP A 106 5.07 3.46 -14.05
N ILE A 107 4.71 4.10 -12.93
CA ILE A 107 4.18 5.48 -12.93
C ILE A 107 5.20 6.42 -13.58
N ALA A 108 6.48 6.37 -13.18
CA ALA A 108 7.52 7.23 -13.74
C ALA A 108 7.64 7.07 -15.26
N ARG A 109 7.58 5.83 -15.75
CA ARG A 109 7.57 5.54 -17.20
C ARG A 109 6.34 6.12 -17.89
N GLU A 110 5.16 6.00 -17.31
CA GLU A 110 3.94 6.56 -17.91
C GLU A 110 3.98 8.09 -17.92
N VAL A 111 4.39 8.74 -16.83
CA VAL A 111 4.40 10.21 -16.78
C VAL A 111 5.49 10.81 -17.68
N HIS A 112 6.70 10.27 -17.67
CA HIS A 112 7.85 10.85 -18.38
C HIS A 112 8.14 10.19 -19.75
N GLY A 113 7.41 9.13 -20.12
CA GLY A 113 7.69 8.30 -21.31
C GLY A 113 8.92 7.38 -21.18
N ARG A 114 9.76 7.61 -20.16
CA ARG A 114 10.98 6.88 -19.83
C ARG A 114 11.18 6.90 -18.32
N ILE A 115 12.03 6.02 -17.80
CA ILE A 115 12.39 6.04 -16.38
C ILE A 115 13.49 7.11 -16.19
N PRO A 116 13.22 8.22 -15.48
CA PRO A 116 14.26 9.19 -15.14
C PRO A 116 15.19 8.60 -14.09
N ALA A 117 16.47 8.98 -14.11
CA ALA A 117 17.43 8.51 -13.10
C ALA A 117 17.00 8.88 -11.67
N THR A 118 16.29 10.00 -11.52
CA THR A 118 15.75 10.46 -10.24
C THR A 118 14.70 9.53 -9.63
N ALA A 119 14.01 8.71 -10.44
CA ALA A 119 13.05 7.73 -9.92
C ALA A 119 13.72 6.68 -9.00
N LEU A 120 15.03 6.46 -9.16
CA LEU A 120 15.78 5.53 -8.33
C LEU A 120 15.92 6.01 -6.88
N PHE A 121 15.88 7.33 -6.64
CA PHE A 121 15.90 7.88 -5.28
C PHE A 121 14.61 7.59 -4.49
N ALA A 122 13.52 7.24 -5.17
CA ALA A 122 12.27 6.88 -4.52
C ALA A 122 12.24 5.41 -4.04
N LEU A 123 13.16 4.56 -4.52
CA LEU A 123 13.13 3.11 -4.25
C LEU A 123 13.32 2.75 -2.77
N PRO A 124 14.19 3.42 -1.99
CA PRO A 124 14.31 3.16 -0.56
C PRO A 124 13.00 3.35 0.22
N LEU A 125 12.05 4.14 -0.31
CA LEU A 125 10.74 4.36 0.32
C LEU A 125 9.87 3.09 0.32
N ALA A 126 10.26 2.04 -0.42
CA ALA A 126 9.63 0.72 -0.31
C ALA A 126 9.73 0.13 1.10
N TYR A 127 10.74 0.53 1.88
CA TYR A 127 10.92 0.17 3.29
C TYR A 127 10.56 1.31 4.25
N CYS A 128 9.58 2.15 3.89
CA CYS A 128 9.10 3.23 4.73
C CYS A 128 8.57 2.76 6.09
N TYR A 129 8.44 3.70 7.03
CA TYR A 129 8.03 3.44 8.41
C TYR A 129 6.77 2.56 8.55
N PRO A 130 5.64 2.80 7.83
CA PRO A 130 4.47 1.95 7.93
C PRO A 130 4.72 0.47 7.61
N PHE A 131 5.60 0.20 6.64
CA PHE A 131 6.01 -1.16 6.32
C PHE A 131 6.82 -1.77 7.47
N GLN A 132 7.84 -1.05 7.98
CA GLN A 132 8.68 -1.51 9.09
C GLN A 132 7.87 -1.75 10.38
N PHE A 133 6.85 -0.94 10.63
CA PHE A 133 5.97 -1.08 11.78
C PHE A 133 5.04 -2.31 11.67
N GLY A 134 4.89 -2.91 10.48
CA GLY A 134 4.07 -4.11 10.29
C GLY A 134 2.63 -3.82 9.89
N PHE A 135 2.30 -2.62 9.40
CA PHE A 135 1.00 -2.33 8.80
C PHE A 135 0.86 -2.98 7.42
N VAL A 136 0.86 -4.32 7.39
CA VAL A 136 0.99 -5.13 6.18
C VAL A 136 -0.18 -4.96 5.21
N ASN A 137 -1.41 -4.88 5.72
CA ASN A 137 -2.60 -4.61 4.90
C ASN A 137 -2.54 -3.24 4.23
N PHE A 138 -2.15 -2.22 4.99
CA PHE A 138 -1.95 -0.85 4.48
C PHE A 138 -0.84 -0.82 3.43
N ALA A 139 0.32 -1.39 3.73
CA ALA A 139 1.49 -1.35 2.85
C ALA A 139 1.24 -2.12 1.55
N LEU A 140 0.60 -3.29 1.64
CA LEU A 140 0.14 -4.06 0.47
C LEU A 140 -0.84 -3.26 -0.38
N SER A 141 -1.86 -2.65 0.24
CA SER A 141 -2.83 -1.82 -0.47
C SER A 141 -2.19 -0.62 -1.15
N MET A 142 -1.24 0.06 -0.50
CA MET A 142 -0.48 1.15 -1.12
C MET A 142 0.36 0.68 -2.32
N ALA A 143 1.03 -0.47 -2.19
CA ALA A 143 1.79 -1.06 -3.29
C ALA A 143 0.89 -1.41 -4.50
N LEU A 144 -0.29 -1.99 -4.24
CA LEU A 144 -1.29 -2.27 -5.27
C LEU A 144 -1.85 -0.98 -5.88
N ALA A 145 -2.15 0.04 -5.07
CA ALA A 145 -2.67 1.32 -5.52
C ALA A 145 -1.71 2.02 -6.51
N LEU A 146 -0.39 1.94 -6.28
CA LEU A 146 0.61 2.49 -7.20
C LEU A 146 0.60 1.78 -8.57
N ASN A 147 0.55 0.45 -8.57
CA ASN A 147 0.48 -0.33 -9.83
C ASN A 147 -0.85 -0.09 -10.56
N LEU A 148 -1.96 -0.04 -9.82
CA LEU A 148 -3.27 0.28 -10.37
C LEU A 148 -3.29 1.70 -10.94
N PHE A 149 -2.67 2.67 -10.28
CA PHE A 149 -2.57 4.02 -10.82
C PHE A 149 -1.73 4.07 -12.11
N ALA A 150 -0.62 3.33 -12.17
CA ALA A 150 0.16 3.20 -13.41
C ALA A 150 -0.69 2.60 -14.55
N LEU A 151 -1.47 1.56 -14.26
CA LEU A 151 -2.41 0.95 -15.20
C LEU A 151 -3.52 1.93 -15.64
N TRP A 152 -4.02 2.77 -14.72
CA TRP A 152 -4.99 3.82 -15.01
C TRP A 152 -4.44 4.83 -16.03
N LEU A 153 -3.21 5.32 -15.80
CA LEU A 153 -2.52 6.22 -16.72
C LEU A 153 -2.30 5.58 -18.09
N ARG A 154 -1.84 4.32 -18.11
CA ARG A 154 -1.59 3.57 -19.35
C ARG A 154 -2.86 3.40 -20.18
N MET A 155 -3.97 3.00 -19.57
CA MET A 155 -5.24 2.86 -20.29
C MET A 155 -5.82 4.19 -20.74
N GLY A 156 -5.60 5.26 -19.97
CA GLY A 156 -5.92 6.63 -20.37
C GLY A 156 -5.15 7.06 -21.63
N ARG A 157 -3.85 6.77 -21.69
CA ARG A 157 -3.00 7.05 -22.87
C ARG A 157 -3.42 6.25 -24.10
N LEU A 158 -3.78 4.98 -23.91
CA LEU A 158 -4.24 4.09 -25.00
C LEU A 158 -5.69 4.37 -25.44
N GLY A 159 -6.39 5.32 -24.82
CA GLY A 159 -7.79 5.64 -25.15
C GLY A 159 -8.80 4.55 -24.76
N LYS A 160 -8.40 3.53 -23.98
CA LYS A 160 -9.24 2.37 -23.62
C LYS A 160 -10.17 2.67 -22.43
N VAL A 161 -10.99 3.73 -22.52
CA VAL A 161 -11.80 4.24 -21.39
C VAL A 161 -12.87 3.24 -20.93
N ARG A 162 -13.51 2.50 -21.85
CA ARG A 162 -14.51 1.48 -21.50
C ARG A 162 -13.89 0.32 -20.73
N LEU A 163 -12.77 -0.21 -21.22
CA LEU A 163 -12.01 -1.26 -20.53
C LEU A 163 -11.52 -0.79 -19.15
N ARG A 164 -11.07 0.48 -19.06
CA ARG A 164 -10.73 1.09 -17.78
C ARG A 164 -11.90 1.06 -16.81
N ALA A 165 -13.10 1.48 -17.23
CA ALA A 165 -14.26 1.44 -16.36
C ALA A 165 -14.59 0.02 -15.88
N VAL A 166 -14.63 -0.96 -16.79
CA VAL A 166 -14.96 -2.35 -16.45
C VAL A 166 -13.94 -2.98 -15.49
N LEU A 167 -12.64 -2.76 -15.71
CA LEU A 167 -11.59 -3.33 -14.85
C LEU A 167 -11.53 -2.65 -13.48
N PHE A 168 -11.72 -1.33 -13.41
CA PHE A 168 -11.53 -0.61 -12.15
C PHE A 168 -12.67 -0.77 -11.15
N VAL A 169 -13.85 -1.23 -11.57
CA VAL A 169 -14.93 -1.62 -10.64
C VAL A 169 -14.47 -2.73 -9.69
N PRO A 170 -14.14 -3.97 -10.16
CA PRO A 170 -13.71 -5.04 -9.27
C PRO A 170 -12.36 -4.74 -8.59
N LEU A 171 -11.43 -4.07 -9.29
CA LEU A 171 -10.13 -3.73 -8.71
C LEU A 171 -10.25 -2.72 -7.57
N SER A 172 -11.19 -1.77 -7.64
CA SER A 172 -11.43 -0.83 -6.55
C SER A 172 -12.02 -1.50 -5.32
N CYS A 173 -12.94 -2.46 -5.50
CA CYS A 173 -13.49 -3.28 -4.42
C CYS A 173 -12.39 -4.13 -3.76
N ALA A 174 -11.59 -4.85 -4.55
CA ALA A 174 -10.48 -5.65 -4.04
C ALA A 174 -9.47 -4.79 -3.26
N LEU A 175 -9.15 -3.60 -3.77
CA LEU A 175 -8.23 -2.67 -3.11
C LEU A 175 -8.81 -2.12 -1.79
N TRP A 176 -10.12 -1.82 -1.76
CA TRP A 176 -10.80 -1.37 -0.55
C TRP A 176 -10.84 -2.47 0.52
N ILE A 177 -11.17 -3.72 0.13
CA ILE A 177 -11.11 -4.89 1.00
C ILE A 177 -9.69 -5.08 1.55
N CYS A 178 -8.67 -4.90 0.70
CA CYS A 178 -7.28 -4.98 1.11
C CYS A 178 -6.96 -3.95 2.20
N HIS A 179 -7.19 -2.67 1.91
CA HIS A 179 -7.18 -1.60 2.89
C HIS A 179 -7.85 -0.34 2.34
N THR A 180 -8.75 0.28 3.12
CA THR A 180 -9.49 1.49 2.71
C THR A 180 -8.60 2.64 2.24
N PHE A 181 -7.47 2.84 2.92
CA PHE A 181 -6.54 3.94 2.62
C PHE A 181 -5.95 3.88 1.20
N GLY A 182 -5.52 2.69 0.72
CA GLY A 182 -4.95 2.58 -0.63
C GLY A 182 -5.99 2.85 -1.72
N TRP A 183 -7.25 2.46 -1.49
CA TRP A 183 -8.37 2.86 -2.35
C TRP A 183 -8.56 4.38 -2.37
N GLY A 184 -8.54 5.03 -1.21
CA GLY A 184 -8.66 6.49 -1.12
C GLY A 184 -7.54 7.22 -1.87
N VAL A 185 -6.29 6.79 -1.70
CA VAL A 185 -5.15 7.37 -2.42
C VAL A 185 -5.26 7.13 -3.94
N LEU A 186 -5.63 5.93 -4.38
CA LEU A 186 -5.89 5.66 -5.80
C LEU A 186 -6.95 6.60 -6.36
N GLY A 187 -8.04 6.83 -5.63
CA GLY A 187 -9.11 7.76 -6.02
C GLY A 187 -8.59 9.18 -6.26
N ILE A 188 -7.81 9.72 -5.31
CA ILE A 188 -7.23 11.06 -5.42
C ILE A 188 -6.27 11.16 -6.61
N LEU A 189 -5.38 10.18 -6.78
CA LEU A 189 -4.40 10.16 -7.86
C LEU A 189 -5.09 10.03 -9.23
N ALA A 190 -6.03 9.11 -9.36
CA ALA A 190 -6.79 8.87 -10.58
C ALA A 190 -7.64 10.09 -10.97
N PHE A 191 -8.29 10.73 -10.00
CA PHE A 191 -9.08 11.94 -10.21
C PHE A 191 -8.21 13.10 -10.67
N SER A 192 -7.10 13.34 -9.97
CA SER A 192 -6.14 14.41 -10.32
C SER A 192 -5.58 14.22 -11.73
N ALA A 193 -5.19 12.99 -12.08
CA ALA A 193 -4.68 12.67 -13.41
C ALA A 193 -5.76 12.80 -14.50
N GLU A 194 -6.99 12.40 -14.23
CA GLU A 194 -8.09 12.51 -15.18
C GLU A 194 -8.51 13.98 -15.39
N MET A 195 -8.52 14.79 -14.32
CA MET A 195 -8.79 16.23 -14.39
C MET A 195 -7.79 16.92 -15.31
N ILE A 196 -6.48 16.68 -15.13
CA ILE A 196 -5.43 17.26 -15.98
C ILE A 196 -5.58 16.75 -17.42
N ARG A 197 -5.86 15.45 -17.61
CA ARG A 197 -6.07 14.88 -18.95
C ARG A 197 -7.27 15.51 -19.68
N GLN A 198 -8.35 15.82 -18.99
CA GLN A 198 -9.54 16.49 -19.57
C GLN A 198 -9.25 17.97 -19.85
N HIS A 199 -8.52 18.62 -18.96
CA HIS A 199 -8.06 20.00 -19.14
C HIS A 199 -7.18 20.13 -20.40
N ASP A 200 -6.15 19.30 -20.53
CA ASP A 200 -5.19 19.38 -21.64
C ASP A 200 -5.82 19.10 -23.00
N ARG A 201 -6.82 18.20 -23.06
CA ARG A 201 -7.58 17.94 -24.30
C ARG A 201 -8.43 19.11 -24.77
N ARG A 202 -8.63 20.12 -23.91
CA ARG A 202 -9.55 21.24 -24.13
C ARG A 202 -8.86 22.60 -24.04
N LYS A 203 -7.54 22.61 -23.94
CA LYS A 203 -6.73 23.84 -23.91
C LYS A 203 -7.02 24.78 -25.08
N ASP A 204 -7.52 24.25 -26.19
CA ASP A 204 -7.88 24.99 -27.41
C ASP A 204 -9.31 25.57 -27.40
N SER A 205 -10.15 25.25 -26.41
CA SER A 205 -11.55 25.74 -26.30
C SER A 205 -11.64 26.83 -25.24
N GLN A 206 -12.18 28.00 -25.60
CA GLN A 206 -12.25 29.20 -24.74
C GLN A 206 -12.97 28.99 -23.39
N SER A 207 -12.70 29.92 -22.46
CA SER A 207 -13.01 29.97 -21.02
C SER A 207 -14.26 29.20 -20.55
N GLY A 208 -14.03 28.30 -19.57
CA GLY A 208 -15.03 27.40 -18.97
C GLY A 208 -14.49 25.97 -18.70
N HIS A 209 -13.30 25.66 -19.22
CA HIS A 209 -12.76 24.30 -19.28
C HIS A 209 -12.43 23.64 -17.93
N TRP A 210 -12.15 24.38 -16.85
CA TRP A 210 -11.78 23.79 -15.55
C TRP A 210 -12.95 23.10 -14.85
N LEU A 211 -14.11 23.77 -14.71
CA LEU A 211 -15.28 23.18 -14.07
C LEU A 211 -15.79 21.96 -14.87
N GLU A 212 -15.82 22.07 -16.20
CA GLU A 212 -16.24 20.96 -17.04
C GLU A 212 -15.25 19.78 -16.97
N SER A 213 -13.95 20.06 -16.88
CA SER A 213 -12.91 19.03 -16.68
C SER A 213 -13.05 18.34 -15.32
N TRP A 214 -13.40 19.09 -14.27
CA TRP A 214 -13.73 18.55 -12.95
C TRP A 214 -14.92 17.60 -13.00
N VAL A 215 -16.04 18.02 -13.61
CA VAL A 215 -17.24 17.18 -13.72
C VAL A 215 -16.95 15.92 -14.53
N ARG A 216 -16.27 16.04 -15.66
CA ARG A 216 -15.93 14.88 -16.49
C ARG A 216 -14.89 13.96 -15.83
N ALA A 217 -13.97 14.50 -15.03
CA ALA A 217 -13.09 13.68 -14.22
C ALA A 217 -13.86 12.90 -13.16
N GLY A 218 -14.86 13.53 -12.52
CA GLY A 218 -15.79 12.88 -11.62
C GLY A 218 -16.51 11.70 -12.29
N ILE A 219 -17.10 11.94 -13.47
CA ILE A 219 -17.75 10.89 -14.27
C ILE A 219 -16.75 9.78 -14.64
N GLY A 220 -15.53 10.16 -15.05
CA GLY A 220 -14.48 9.22 -15.41
C GLY A 220 -14.00 8.34 -14.26
N CYS A 221 -14.15 8.81 -13.02
CA CYS A 221 -13.77 8.13 -11.78
C CYS A 221 -14.95 7.43 -11.07
N LEU A 222 -16.18 7.49 -11.60
CA LEU A 222 -17.32 6.73 -11.07
C LEU A 222 -17.05 5.23 -10.85
N PRO A 223 -16.26 4.54 -11.72
CA PRO A 223 -15.90 3.14 -11.47
C PRO A 223 -15.19 2.90 -10.13
N LEU A 224 -14.50 3.92 -9.58
CA LEU A 224 -13.82 3.86 -8.30
C LEU A 224 -14.74 4.17 -7.11
N ALA A 225 -15.98 4.62 -7.36
CA ALA A 225 -16.89 5.05 -6.31
C ALA A 225 -17.70 3.91 -5.68
N LEU A 226 -17.75 2.72 -6.30
CA LEU A 226 -18.50 1.57 -5.77
C LEU A 226 -18.12 1.21 -4.30
N PRO A 227 -16.83 1.20 -3.90
CA PRO A 227 -16.46 0.94 -2.51
C PRO A 227 -16.94 2.00 -1.51
N PHE A 228 -17.32 3.20 -1.96
CA PHE A 228 -17.95 4.19 -1.09
C PHE A 228 -19.32 3.68 -0.58
N LEU A 229 -20.10 3.02 -1.43
CA LEU A 229 -21.35 2.38 -1.02
C LEU A 229 -21.09 1.27 0.00
N MET A 230 -20.05 0.46 -0.22
CA MET A 230 -19.63 -0.58 0.74
C MET A 230 -19.24 0.02 2.09
N MET A 231 -18.52 1.15 2.08
CA MET A 231 -18.11 1.85 3.30
C MET A 231 -19.31 2.41 4.06
N VAL A 232 -20.30 2.97 3.37
CA VAL A 232 -21.54 3.46 4.00
C VAL A 232 -22.31 2.30 4.63
N LEU A 233 -22.47 1.19 3.90
CA LEU A 233 -23.15 -0.02 4.38
C LEU A 233 -22.44 -0.66 5.58
N TRP A 234 -21.11 -0.64 5.61
CA TRP A 234 -20.32 -1.12 6.75
C TRP A 234 -20.46 -0.20 7.95
N ARG A 235 -20.39 1.13 7.75
CA ARG A 235 -20.44 2.13 8.82
C ARG A 235 -21.84 2.29 9.44
N SER A 236 -22.88 1.83 8.75
CA SER A 236 -24.25 1.77 9.30
C SER A 236 -24.49 0.60 10.27
N GLY A 237 -23.54 -0.33 10.43
CA GLY A 237 -23.58 -1.32 11.50
C GLY A 237 -23.09 -0.72 12.83
N ASP A 238 -23.75 -1.04 13.94
CA ASP A 238 -23.66 -0.44 15.29
C ASP A 238 -22.28 -0.48 16.00
N HIS A 239 -21.15 -0.67 15.31
CA HIS A 239 -19.84 -0.98 15.90
C HIS A 239 -18.67 -0.09 15.46
N VAL A 240 -18.91 1.08 14.84
CA VAL A 240 -17.81 1.98 14.41
C VAL A 240 -17.59 3.13 15.39
N THR A 241 -16.75 2.90 16.40
CA THR A 241 -16.38 3.89 17.44
C THR A 241 -15.26 4.86 17.02
N GLY A 242 -14.81 4.81 15.76
CA GLY A 242 -13.72 5.65 15.25
C GLY A 242 -14.07 7.14 15.25
N LYS A 243 -13.46 7.91 16.18
CA LYS A 243 -13.61 9.35 16.28
C LYS A 243 -12.64 10.07 15.33
N THR A 244 -13.15 10.82 14.36
CA THR A 244 -12.35 11.67 13.44
C THR A 244 -11.94 13.01 14.06
N MET A 245 -12.10 13.20 15.37
CA MET A 245 -11.99 14.51 16.02
C MET A 245 -10.56 15.05 16.13
N ASP A 246 -9.52 14.23 15.94
CA ASP A 246 -8.11 14.67 16.06
C ASP A 246 -7.47 15.11 14.72
N TRP A 247 -8.29 15.38 13.70
CA TRP A 247 -7.81 15.74 12.34
C TRP A 247 -6.88 16.97 12.31
N PHE A 248 -7.06 17.91 13.25
CA PHE A 248 -6.29 19.16 13.33
C PHE A 248 -5.06 19.08 14.25
N ASN A 249 -4.66 17.89 14.69
CA ASN A 249 -3.45 17.71 15.49
C ASN A 249 -2.17 17.92 14.66
N TRP A 250 -1.79 19.18 14.47
CA TRP A 250 -0.65 19.57 13.66
C TRP A 250 0.68 19.05 14.21
N ARG A 251 0.78 18.91 15.54
CA ARG A 251 1.95 18.38 16.23
C ARG A 251 2.21 16.92 15.86
N ALA A 252 1.15 16.09 15.86
CA ALA A 252 1.25 14.71 15.40
C ALA A 252 1.66 14.64 13.92
N LYS A 253 1.05 15.47 13.05
CA LYS A 253 1.37 15.50 11.61
C LYS A 253 2.83 15.85 11.33
N VAL A 254 3.38 16.87 11.98
CA VAL A 254 4.80 17.23 11.87
C VAL A 254 5.68 16.10 12.40
N GLY A 255 5.29 15.47 13.52
CA GLY A 255 5.95 14.28 14.05
C GLY A 255 6.05 13.17 13.00
N TRP A 256 4.96 12.84 12.30
CA TRP A 256 4.95 11.82 11.26
C TRP A 256 5.87 12.13 10.07
N VAL A 257 5.96 13.40 9.65
CA VAL A 257 6.91 13.81 8.59
C VAL A 257 8.35 13.58 9.03
N ILE A 258 8.68 13.91 10.28
CA ILE A 258 10.01 13.69 10.84
C ILE A 258 10.31 12.19 10.96
N MET A 259 9.31 11.38 11.35
CA MET A 259 9.45 9.92 11.49
C MET A 259 9.71 9.20 10.17
N ALA A 260 9.34 9.79 9.02
CA ALA A 260 9.59 9.22 7.70
C ALA A 260 11.10 9.06 7.37
N LEU A 261 11.96 9.87 7.98
CA LEU A 261 13.42 9.84 7.78
C LEU A 261 14.17 9.27 8.99
N ARG A 262 13.45 8.68 9.95
CA ARG A 262 13.99 8.46 11.28
C ARG A 262 14.26 6.99 11.57
N ASP A 263 15.50 6.74 11.97
CA ASP A 263 16.02 5.41 12.30
C ASP A 263 15.98 5.09 13.83
N ARG A 264 15.53 6.04 14.68
CA ARG A 264 15.53 5.91 16.16
C ARG A 264 14.31 6.53 16.86
N TRP A 265 14.01 6.12 18.10
CA TRP A 265 12.83 6.56 18.89
C TRP A 265 12.96 7.98 19.49
N MET A 266 11.87 8.78 19.59
CA MET A 266 11.89 10.21 20.05
C MET A 266 12.42 10.35 21.48
N ALA A 267 12.02 9.45 22.36
CA ALA A 267 12.44 9.45 23.75
C ALA A 267 13.95 9.17 23.93
N ALA A 268 14.55 8.32 23.10
CA ALA A 268 15.94 7.89 23.26
C ALA A 268 16.99 8.96 22.92
N CYS A 269 16.64 9.98 22.11
CA CYS A 269 17.52 11.12 21.83
C CYS A 269 17.38 12.25 22.85
N ALA A 270 16.21 12.40 23.49
CA ALA A 270 16.03 13.39 24.56
C ALA A 270 16.65 12.94 25.89
N THR A 271 16.84 11.63 26.06
CA THR A 271 17.38 11.01 27.29
C THR A 271 18.83 10.53 27.16
N SER A 272 19.50 10.73 26.01
CA SER A 272 20.95 10.50 25.88
C SER A 272 21.80 11.60 26.49
N GLY A 273 21.29 12.24 27.55
CA GLY A 273 22.04 12.88 28.61
C GLY A 273 21.67 12.18 29.92
N SER A 274 22.55 11.30 30.39
CA SER A 274 22.55 10.59 31.69
C SER A 274 21.56 9.42 31.93
N ASN A 275 22.19 8.25 32.16
CA ASN A 275 21.79 7.09 32.98
C ASN A 275 20.58 6.21 32.59
N ILE A 276 20.92 5.12 31.87
CA ILE A 276 20.70 3.70 32.23
C ILE A 276 19.29 3.24 32.68
N ARG A 277 18.81 2.21 31.93
CA ARG A 277 17.74 1.22 32.18
C ARG A 277 16.29 1.62 31.88
N ALA A 278 15.84 1.32 30.66
CA ALA A 278 15.10 0.09 30.36
C ALA A 278 15.03 -0.11 28.82
N THR A 279 15.13 -1.37 28.37
CA THR A 279 14.82 -1.90 27.02
C THR A 279 15.54 -1.27 25.81
N CYS A 280 16.69 -1.74 25.29
CA CYS A 280 17.38 -3.03 25.37
C CYS A 280 16.45 -4.27 25.35
N CYS A 281 15.67 -4.44 24.29
CA CYS A 281 15.05 -5.73 23.98
C CYS A 281 15.07 -5.94 22.46
N CYS A 282 16.24 -6.32 21.94
CA CYS A 282 16.41 -7.00 20.62
C CYS A 282 17.88 -7.34 20.28
N ARG A 283 18.87 -7.07 21.15
CA ARG A 283 20.26 -7.52 20.95
C ARG A 283 20.90 -8.00 22.25
N ARG A 284 20.60 -9.24 22.63
CA ARG A 284 21.48 -10.18 23.36
C ARG A 284 20.68 -11.45 23.71
N CYS A 285 20.56 -12.33 22.72
CA CYS A 285 20.42 -13.76 22.99
C CYS A 285 21.79 -14.36 22.72
N SER A 286 22.54 -14.62 23.79
CA SER A 286 23.74 -15.44 23.78
C SER A 286 23.78 -16.12 25.14
N CYS A 287 23.32 -17.38 25.16
CA CYS A 287 23.67 -18.37 26.20
C CYS A 287 25.20 -18.59 26.20
N PRO A 288 25.84 -19.07 27.28
CA PRO A 288 25.30 -19.84 28.42
C PRO A 288 25.16 -19.06 29.73
#